data_AF-A0A835SUU9-F1
#
_entry.id   AF-A0A835SUU9-F1
#
_cell.length_a   1.000
_cell.length_b   1.000
_cell.length_c   1.000
_cell.angle_alpha   90.00
_cell.angle_beta   90.00
_cell.angle_gamma   90.00
#
_symmetry.space_group_name_H-M   'P 1'
#
loop_
_entity.id
_entity.type
_entity.pdbx_description
1 polymer ?
#
loop_
_entity_poly.entity_id
_entity_poly.type
_entity_poly.pdbx_seq_one_letter_code
_entity_poly.pdbx_strand_id
1 'polypeptide(L)'
;MAATVDVERPVDVGELDLRPCEHQAGGHFASEQGKAAATFVDSSGKFYKAFQDDVRGGREAAVYELIFGDADDSVKKEDMEQLRRFVPKYFGTLVSDSKKLLALEDTCKAYTKPCVLDCKMGMTTIYDWADDKYKTKNAGKDTATTQASLGWRVTGFKVWQQGSGEYFFADRHYGKKLTDDTMAAALATFANNGAIGPAAVYGGPNGAVAQIRALQSWFESQRSLVFFAASVLVIYEGAATRPEDANVAISFIDFAHTFPSKGQPDANVTPAVKNLADLMEKVAAGKAGQAS
;
A
#
# COMPACT_ATOMS: atom_id res chain seq x y z
N MET A 1 -9.09 -32.17 16.72
CA MET A 1 -7.90 -32.69 16.02
C MET A 1 -6.97 -31.51 15.83
N ALA A 2 -5.77 -31.57 16.41
CA ALA A 2 -4.78 -30.51 16.24
C ALA A 2 -4.36 -30.49 14.76
N ALA A 3 -4.54 -29.35 14.10
CA ALA A 3 -3.96 -29.11 12.79
C ALA A 3 -2.44 -29.08 12.97
N THR A 4 -1.77 -30.09 12.45
CA THR A 4 -0.32 -30.08 12.26
C THR A 4 0.00 -28.88 11.38
N VAL A 5 0.71 -27.91 11.94
CA VAL A 5 1.39 -26.89 11.15
C VAL A 5 2.41 -27.66 10.33
N ASP A 6 2.14 -27.84 9.03
CA ASP A 6 3.14 -28.31 8.09
C ASP A 6 4.29 -27.29 8.17
N VAL A 7 5.41 -27.72 8.75
CA VAL A 7 6.64 -26.96 8.72
C VAL A 7 7.10 -27.00 7.27
N GLU A 8 6.66 -26.03 6.48
CA GLU A 8 7.04 -25.88 5.09
C GLU A 8 8.57 -25.94 5.00
N ARG A 9 9.04 -26.89 4.18
CA ARG A 9 10.46 -27.06 3.87
C ARG A 9 11.01 -25.70 3.41
N PRO A 10 12.25 -25.31 3.77
CA PRO A 10 12.85 -24.09 3.25
C PRO A 10 12.76 -24.09 1.72
N VAL A 11 11.97 -23.17 1.15
CA VAL A 11 11.83 -23.04 -0.29
C VAL A 11 13.10 -22.39 -0.83
N ASP A 12 13.84 -23.11 -1.66
CA ASP A 12 14.99 -22.52 -2.35
C ASP A 12 14.48 -21.55 -3.41
N VAL A 13 14.99 -20.32 -3.39
CA VAL A 13 14.67 -19.27 -4.36
C VAL A 13 14.99 -19.73 -5.79
N GLY A 14 15.94 -20.66 -5.97
CA GLY A 14 16.27 -21.27 -7.26
C GLY A 14 15.17 -22.14 -7.88
N GLU A 15 14.21 -22.63 -7.09
CA GLU A 15 13.09 -23.46 -7.56
C GLU A 15 11.84 -22.63 -7.90
N LEU A 16 11.86 -21.32 -7.62
CA LEU A 16 10.73 -20.42 -7.84
C LEU A 16 10.71 -19.86 -9.28
N ASP A 17 9.56 -19.95 -9.94
CA ASP A 17 9.26 -19.25 -11.20
C ASP A 17 9.05 -17.75 -10.96
N LEU A 18 10.14 -17.05 -10.61
CA LEU A 18 10.10 -15.62 -10.30
C LEU A 18 10.10 -14.78 -11.58
N ARG A 19 9.08 -13.95 -11.72
CA ARG A 19 8.94 -12.95 -12.79
C ARG A 19 8.91 -11.55 -12.20
N PRO A 20 9.47 -10.52 -12.85
CA PRO A 20 9.36 -9.14 -12.37
C PRO A 20 7.90 -8.72 -12.20
N CYS A 21 7.60 -7.96 -11.14
CA CYS A 21 6.25 -7.45 -10.92
C CYS A 21 5.90 -6.32 -11.92
N GLU A 22 4.96 -6.58 -12.85
CA GLU A 22 4.59 -5.64 -13.92
C GLU A 22 3.59 -4.55 -13.49
N HIS A 23 2.91 -4.75 -12.36
CA HIS A 23 1.80 -3.90 -11.90
C HIS A 23 2.14 -3.04 -10.68
N GLN A 24 3.43 -2.90 -10.39
CA GLN A 24 3.89 -1.99 -9.35
C GLN A 24 3.55 -0.53 -9.71
N ALA A 25 2.81 0.16 -8.84
CA ALA A 25 2.40 1.55 -9.05
C ALA A 25 3.39 2.57 -8.46
N GLY A 26 4.05 2.23 -7.35
CA GLY A 26 4.98 3.10 -6.63
C GLY A 26 6.19 2.35 -6.06
N GLY A 27 7.13 3.07 -5.45
CA GLY A 27 8.30 2.48 -4.78
C GLY A 27 9.53 2.28 -5.66
N HIS A 28 10.37 1.29 -5.31
CA HIS A 28 11.62 1.01 -6.03
C HIS A 28 11.34 0.15 -7.27
N PHE A 29 11.22 0.81 -8.43
CA PHE A 29 11.17 0.13 -9.72
C PHE A 29 12.55 -0.43 -10.11
N ALA A 30 12.54 -1.55 -10.84
CA ALA A 30 13.74 -2.08 -11.50
C ALA A 30 14.37 -1.08 -12.50
N SER A 31 13.60 -0.11 -12.99
CA SER A 31 13.95 0.69 -14.17
C SER A 31 14.76 1.96 -13.88
N GLU A 32 15.09 2.28 -12.64
CA GLU A 32 16.03 3.36 -12.36
C GLU A 32 17.46 2.84 -12.19
N GLN A 33 18.27 3.08 -13.23
CA GLN A 33 19.74 2.95 -13.21
C GLN A 33 20.29 1.52 -13.19
N GLY A 34 19.79 0.63 -14.06
CA GLY A 34 20.43 -0.68 -14.28
C GLY A 34 20.46 -1.59 -13.05
N LYS A 35 19.56 -1.38 -12.08
CA LYS A 35 19.42 -2.21 -10.89
C LYS A 35 18.45 -3.35 -11.19
N ALA A 36 18.75 -4.54 -10.66
CA ALA A 36 17.86 -5.69 -10.76
C ALA A 36 16.47 -5.36 -10.18
N ALA A 37 15.43 -6.04 -10.67
CA ALA A 37 14.10 -5.93 -10.10
C ALA A 37 14.13 -6.20 -8.59
N ALA A 38 13.50 -5.32 -7.83
CA ALA A 38 13.40 -5.43 -6.37
C ALA A 38 12.14 -6.20 -5.93
N THR A 39 11.26 -6.51 -6.87
CA THR A 39 9.94 -7.10 -6.64
C THR A 39 9.66 -8.14 -7.72
N PHE A 40 9.14 -9.28 -7.29
CA PHE A 40 8.84 -10.43 -8.16
C PHE A 40 7.47 -11.00 -7.83
N VAL A 41 6.92 -11.78 -8.74
CA VAL A 41 5.72 -12.59 -8.54
C VAL A 41 5.95 -14.00 -9.09
N ASP A 42 5.17 -14.97 -8.61
CA ASP A 42 5.14 -16.32 -9.16
C ASP A 42 3.75 -16.71 -9.70
N SER A 43 3.68 -17.89 -10.34
CA SER A 43 2.43 -18.41 -10.88
C SER A 43 1.40 -18.78 -9.80
N SER A 44 1.84 -19.04 -8.57
CA SER A 44 0.99 -19.39 -7.42
C SER A 44 0.28 -18.19 -6.78
N GLY A 45 0.61 -16.97 -7.19
CA GLY A 45 0.01 -15.75 -6.65
C GLY A 45 0.73 -15.21 -5.43
N LYS A 46 2.04 -15.50 -5.28
CA LYS A 46 2.88 -14.83 -4.29
C LYS A 46 3.66 -13.69 -4.92
N PHE A 47 3.83 -12.63 -4.14
CA PHE A 47 4.67 -11.48 -4.38
C PHE A 47 5.92 -11.55 -3.50
N TYR A 48 7.09 -11.29 -4.06
CA TYR A 48 8.36 -11.35 -3.36
C TYR A 48 9.03 -9.98 -3.39
N LYS A 49 9.32 -9.43 -2.21
CA LYS A 49 10.01 -8.16 -2.06
C LYS A 49 11.44 -8.40 -1.58
N ALA A 50 12.42 -7.97 -2.37
CA ALA A 50 13.81 -8.00 -1.93
C ALA A 50 14.02 -7.06 -0.76
N PHE A 51 14.77 -7.53 0.24
CA PHE A 51 15.17 -6.69 1.37
C PHE A 51 15.95 -5.48 0.86
N GLN A 52 15.51 -4.28 1.22
CA GLN A 52 16.17 -3.03 0.78
C GLN A 52 17.56 -2.90 1.41
N ASP A 53 17.65 -3.30 2.67
CA ASP A 53 18.82 -3.64 3.45
C ASP A 53 18.35 -4.55 4.61
N ASP A 54 19.29 -5.11 5.36
CA ASP A 54 18.97 -6.02 6.47
C ASP A 54 18.11 -5.37 7.56
N VAL A 55 18.27 -4.06 7.79
CA VAL A 55 17.56 -3.35 8.87
C VAL A 55 16.10 -3.09 8.48
N ARG A 56 15.87 -2.47 7.31
CA ARG A 56 14.54 -2.13 6.81
C ARG A 56 13.75 -3.37 6.41
N GLY A 57 14.39 -4.30 5.69
CA GLY A 57 13.75 -5.56 5.30
C GLY A 57 13.42 -6.42 6.52
N GLY A 58 14.35 -6.53 7.48
CA GLY A 58 14.10 -7.25 8.72
C GLY A 58 12.99 -6.64 9.57
N ARG A 59 12.91 -5.31 9.64
CA ARG A 59 11.81 -4.62 10.34
C ARG A 59 10.46 -4.89 9.69
N GLU A 60 10.39 -4.83 8.36
CA GLU A 60 9.15 -5.13 7.64
C GLU A 60 8.70 -6.58 7.87
N ALA A 61 9.62 -7.55 7.77
CA ALA A 61 9.34 -8.95 8.05
C ALA A 61 8.83 -9.17 9.49
N ALA A 62 9.49 -8.55 10.49
CA ALA A 62 9.08 -8.64 11.89
C ALA A 62 7.65 -8.12 12.11
N VAL A 63 7.23 -7.07 11.40
CA VAL A 63 5.85 -6.57 11.50
C VAL A 63 4.86 -7.58 10.93
N TYR A 64 5.18 -8.22 9.80
CA TYR A 64 4.33 -9.30 9.27
C TYR A 64 4.28 -10.51 10.22
N GLU A 65 5.39 -10.84 10.89
CA GLU A 65 5.42 -11.87 11.93
C GLU A 65 4.55 -11.50 13.14
N LEU A 66 4.56 -10.24 13.58
CA LEU A 66 3.63 -9.76 14.62
C LEU A 66 2.17 -9.86 14.18
N ILE A 67 1.88 -9.53 12.91
CA ILE A 67 0.50 -9.56 12.40
C ILE A 67 -0.01 -10.99 12.27
N PHE A 68 0.76 -11.90 11.68
CA PHE A 68 0.30 -13.24 11.29
C PHE A 68 0.73 -14.36 12.24
N GLY A 69 1.76 -14.14 13.06
CA GLY A 69 2.23 -15.07 14.07
C GLY A 69 1.54 -14.89 15.43
N ASP A 70 2.23 -15.35 16.47
CA ASP A 70 1.83 -15.13 17.86
C ASP A 70 2.33 -13.77 18.32
N ALA A 71 1.39 -12.90 18.73
CA ALA A 71 1.73 -11.62 19.33
C ALA A 71 2.59 -11.82 20.59
N ASP A 72 3.68 -11.07 20.71
CA ASP A 72 4.44 -10.95 21.96
C ASP A 72 3.86 -9.82 22.83
N ASP A 73 4.48 -9.56 23.99
CA ASP A 73 4.03 -8.54 24.94
C ASP A 73 4.14 -7.09 24.39
N SER A 74 4.71 -6.87 23.20
CA SER A 74 4.86 -5.54 22.60
C SER A 74 3.60 -5.04 21.88
N VAL A 75 2.68 -5.94 21.50
CA VAL A 75 1.44 -5.62 20.77
C VAL A 75 0.26 -6.42 21.31
N LYS A 76 -0.96 -5.91 21.10
CA LYS A 76 -2.19 -6.66 21.41
C LYS A 76 -2.53 -7.60 20.26
N LYS A 77 -2.77 -8.88 20.59
CA LYS A 77 -3.23 -9.89 19.62
C LYS A 77 -4.47 -9.45 18.85
N GLU A 78 -5.45 -8.86 19.54
CA GLU A 78 -6.71 -8.37 18.95
C GLU A 78 -6.47 -7.28 17.90
N ASP A 79 -5.53 -6.36 18.15
CA ASP A 79 -5.17 -5.31 17.20
C ASP A 79 -4.59 -5.94 15.92
N MET A 80 -3.73 -6.97 16.06
CA MET A 80 -3.11 -7.66 14.93
C MET A 80 -4.12 -8.49 14.13
N GLU A 81 -5.00 -9.24 14.80
CA GLU A 81 -6.05 -10.03 14.16
C GLU A 81 -7.01 -9.15 13.35
N GLN A 82 -7.36 -7.96 13.86
CA GLN A 82 -8.19 -7.02 13.11
C GLN A 82 -7.45 -6.42 11.90
N LEU A 83 -6.15 -6.15 12.01
CA LEU A 83 -5.32 -5.59 10.95
C LEU A 83 -5.15 -6.56 9.76
N ARG A 84 -5.12 -7.88 10.00
CA ARG A 84 -4.92 -8.93 8.97
C ARG A 84 -5.78 -8.75 7.72
N ARG A 85 -7.02 -8.26 7.87
CA ARG A 85 -7.95 -8.08 6.75
C ARG A 85 -7.54 -6.99 5.75
N PHE A 86 -6.64 -6.10 6.16
CA PHE A 86 -6.19 -4.96 5.36
C PHE A 86 -4.79 -5.15 4.77
N VAL A 87 -4.06 -6.20 5.15
CA VAL A 87 -2.66 -6.39 4.74
C VAL A 87 -2.53 -7.65 3.88
N PRO A 88 -1.55 -7.72 2.95
CA PRO A 88 -1.30 -8.94 2.19
C PRO A 88 -0.97 -10.11 3.13
N LYS A 89 -1.43 -11.33 2.81
CA LYS A 89 -1.01 -12.51 3.58
C LYS A 89 0.51 -12.66 3.56
N TYR A 90 1.06 -13.08 4.68
CA TYR A 90 2.49 -13.37 4.84
C TYR A 90 2.76 -14.86 4.65
N PHE A 91 3.75 -15.18 3.82
CA PHE A 91 4.21 -16.55 3.55
C PHE A 91 5.63 -16.81 4.08
N GLY A 92 6.16 -15.94 4.93
CA GLY A 92 7.51 -16.07 5.47
C GLY A 92 8.57 -15.23 4.74
N THR A 93 9.79 -15.33 5.25
CA THR A 93 10.98 -14.75 4.64
C THR A 93 11.81 -15.87 4.04
N LEU A 94 12.11 -15.78 2.75
CA LEU A 94 13.00 -16.70 2.05
C LEU A 94 14.43 -16.19 2.12
N VAL A 95 15.36 -17.10 2.39
CA VAL A 95 16.79 -16.83 2.42
C VAL A 95 17.46 -17.80 1.45
N SER A 96 18.12 -17.27 0.42
CA SER A 96 18.96 -18.06 -0.49
C SER A 96 20.26 -17.29 -0.73
N ASP A 97 21.38 -17.93 -0.41
CA ASP A 97 22.71 -17.30 -0.28
C ASP A 97 22.68 -16.02 0.58
N SER A 98 23.04 -14.89 -0.04
CA SER A 98 23.04 -13.56 0.57
C SER A 98 21.79 -12.74 0.24
N LYS A 99 20.76 -13.34 -0.37
CA LYS A 99 19.52 -12.66 -0.75
C LYS A 99 18.38 -13.05 0.18
N LYS A 100 17.65 -12.05 0.65
CA LYS A 100 16.44 -12.21 1.46
C LYS A 100 15.24 -11.64 0.71
N LEU A 101 14.18 -12.43 0.63
CA LEU A 101 12.92 -12.06 0.01
C LEU A 101 11.79 -12.19 1.05
N LEU A 102 11.00 -11.14 1.19
CA LEU A 102 9.74 -11.19 1.92
C LEU A 102 8.66 -11.75 0.99
N ALA A 103 8.05 -12.89 1.34
CA ALA A 103 7.00 -13.51 0.54
C ALA A 103 5.62 -13.10 1.05
N LEU A 104 4.83 -12.47 0.18
CA LEU A 104 3.52 -11.89 0.46
C LEU A 104 2.48 -12.35 -0.57
N GLU A 105 1.21 -12.10 -0.32
CA GLU A 105 0.14 -12.25 -1.32
C GLU A 105 0.31 -11.25 -2.48
N ASP A 106 0.23 -11.74 -3.71
CA ASP A 106 0.11 -10.89 -4.89
C ASP A 106 -1.32 -10.33 -4.97
N THR A 107 -1.48 -9.09 -4.51
CA THR A 107 -2.77 -8.39 -4.46
C THR A 107 -3.35 -8.10 -5.85
N CYS A 108 -2.55 -8.23 -6.92
CA CYS A 108 -3.00 -8.02 -8.30
C CYS A 108 -3.42 -9.33 -9.00
N LYS A 109 -3.15 -10.50 -8.41
CA LYS A 109 -3.37 -11.81 -9.04
C LYS A 109 -4.81 -12.06 -9.48
N ALA A 110 -5.78 -11.53 -8.73
CA ALA A 110 -7.20 -11.71 -8.99
C ALA A 110 -7.75 -10.83 -10.14
N TYR A 111 -6.93 -9.95 -10.70
CA TYR A 111 -7.33 -8.95 -11.68
C TYR A 111 -6.76 -9.28 -13.06
N THR A 112 -7.58 -9.10 -14.09
CA THR A 112 -7.15 -9.24 -15.49
C THR A 112 -6.36 -8.01 -15.92
N LYS A 113 -6.86 -6.82 -15.57
CA LYS A 113 -6.21 -5.54 -15.85
C LYS A 113 -6.16 -4.71 -14.56
N PRO A 114 -5.31 -5.05 -13.57
CA PRO A 114 -5.26 -4.33 -12.31
C PRO A 114 -4.93 -2.86 -12.55
N CYS A 115 -5.80 -1.99 -12.05
CA CYS A 115 -5.55 -0.57 -11.88
C CYS A 115 -5.14 -0.35 -10.42
N VAL A 116 -3.98 0.26 -10.17
CA VAL A 116 -3.37 0.34 -8.84
C VAL A 116 -2.97 1.78 -8.52
N LEU A 117 -3.35 2.28 -7.35
CA LEU A 117 -2.94 3.56 -6.78
C LEU A 117 -2.15 3.31 -5.49
N ASP A 118 -0.98 3.93 -5.35
CA ASP A 118 -0.16 3.88 -4.13
C ASP A 118 -0.15 5.26 -3.44
N CYS A 119 -0.77 5.32 -2.26
CA CYS A 119 -0.81 6.49 -1.40
C CYS A 119 0.08 6.28 -0.18
N LYS A 120 1.19 7.00 -0.10
CA LYS A 120 2.06 7.02 1.09
C LYS A 120 1.41 7.79 2.22
N MET A 121 1.32 7.19 3.41
CA MET A 121 0.53 7.71 4.54
C MET A 121 1.39 8.29 5.67
N GLY A 122 0.79 9.22 6.42
CA GLY A 122 1.31 9.87 7.63
C GLY A 122 1.45 11.39 7.48
N MET A 123 1.03 12.19 8.46
CA MET A 123 1.37 13.64 8.51
C MET A 123 2.88 13.92 8.36
N THR A 124 3.70 12.94 8.73
CA THR A 124 5.14 12.91 8.50
C THR A 124 5.61 11.50 8.15
N THR A 125 6.66 11.41 7.34
CA THR A 125 7.40 10.15 7.09
C THR A 125 8.62 10.00 8.00
N ILE A 126 8.76 10.89 8.98
CA ILE A 126 9.91 11.03 9.87
C ILE A 126 9.52 10.66 11.30
N TYR A 127 10.38 9.88 11.96
CA TYR A 127 10.29 9.53 13.37
C TYR A 127 11.49 10.09 14.13
N ASP A 128 11.29 10.41 15.41
CA ASP A 128 12.23 11.22 16.22
C ASP A 128 13.60 10.56 16.43
N TRP A 129 13.66 9.24 16.42
CA TRP A 129 14.90 8.48 16.59
C TRP A 129 15.58 8.11 15.26
N ALA A 130 15.12 8.65 14.13
CA ALA A 130 15.84 8.51 12.87
C ALA A 130 17.16 9.31 12.88
N ASP A 131 18.13 8.88 12.08
CA ASP A 131 19.37 9.64 11.86
C ASP A 131 19.10 10.97 11.11
N ASP A 132 20.00 11.93 11.27
CA ASP A 132 19.83 13.27 10.71
C ASP A 132 19.74 13.27 9.19
N LYS A 133 20.48 12.37 8.53
CA LYS A 133 20.45 12.25 7.06
C LYS A 133 19.07 11.79 6.59
N TYR A 134 18.43 10.84 7.27
CA TYR A 134 17.07 10.41 7.00
C TYR A 134 16.08 11.56 7.26
N LYS A 135 16.20 12.25 8.41
CA LYS A 135 15.33 13.37 8.78
C LYS A 135 15.39 14.49 7.74
N THR A 136 16.58 15.00 7.42
CA THR A 136 16.76 16.09 6.43
C THR A 136 16.23 15.69 5.06
N LYS A 137 16.54 14.47 4.59
CA LYS A 137 16.10 13.99 3.28
C LYS A 137 14.58 13.89 3.18
N ASN A 138 13.92 13.38 4.21
CA ASN A 138 12.48 13.16 4.16
C ASN A 138 11.68 14.42 4.53
N ALA A 139 12.22 15.32 5.35
CA ALA A 139 11.62 16.63 5.62
C ALA A 139 11.44 17.43 4.32
N GLY A 140 12.49 17.49 3.49
CA GLY A 140 12.41 18.16 2.19
C GLY A 140 11.34 17.55 1.27
N LYS A 141 11.12 16.23 1.32
CA LYS A 141 10.06 15.58 0.52
C LYS A 141 8.67 15.84 1.09
N ASP A 142 8.53 15.78 2.40
CA ASP A 142 7.24 15.95 3.06
C ASP A 142 6.73 17.37 2.86
N THR A 143 7.60 18.38 2.99
CA THR A 143 7.29 19.78 2.66
C THR A 143 7.00 20.01 1.19
N ALA A 144 7.71 19.34 0.27
CA ALA A 144 7.56 19.56 -1.17
C ALA A 144 6.37 18.82 -1.81
N THR A 145 5.55 18.12 -1.03
CA THR A 145 4.42 17.32 -1.53
C THR A 145 3.20 17.52 -0.64
N THR A 146 2.07 16.94 -1.03
CA THR A 146 0.85 16.94 -0.20
C THR A 146 0.98 16.15 1.10
N GLN A 147 2.14 15.54 1.40
CA GLN A 147 2.35 14.82 2.65
C GLN A 147 2.16 15.76 3.86
N ALA A 148 2.73 16.97 3.83
CA ALA A 148 2.65 17.91 4.95
C ALA A 148 1.24 18.51 5.13
N SER A 149 0.46 18.66 4.06
CA SER A 149 -0.88 19.26 4.09
C SER A 149 -1.99 18.23 4.29
N LEU A 150 -1.99 17.14 3.50
CA LEU A 150 -3.04 16.13 3.50
C LEU A 150 -2.72 14.93 4.40
N GLY A 151 -1.47 14.77 4.82
CA GLY A 151 -1.00 13.57 5.52
C GLY A 151 -0.71 12.40 4.60
N TRP A 152 -0.79 12.59 3.28
CA TRP A 152 -0.47 11.55 2.33
C TRP A 152 -0.10 12.14 0.97
N ARG A 153 0.58 11.34 0.15
CA ARG A 153 0.90 11.70 -1.24
C ARG A 153 0.79 10.47 -2.14
N VAL A 154 0.48 10.72 -3.40
CA VAL A 154 0.58 9.71 -4.46
C VAL A 154 2.04 9.42 -4.75
N THR A 155 2.45 8.15 -4.65
CA THR A 155 3.79 7.71 -5.09
C THR A 155 3.79 7.15 -6.50
N GLY A 156 2.61 6.76 -6.97
CA GLY A 156 2.29 6.54 -8.37
C GLY A 156 0.95 5.82 -8.52
N PHE A 157 0.45 5.77 -9.76
CA PHE A 157 -0.70 4.94 -10.10
C PHE A 157 -0.65 4.48 -11.55
N LYS A 158 -1.35 3.39 -11.82
CA LYS A 158 -1.48 2.77 -13.14
C LYS A 158 -2.96 2.47 -13.41
N VAL A 159 -3.47 2.90 -14.57
CA VAL A 159 -4.88 2.75 -14.95
C VAL A 159 -4.99 2.16 -16.33
N TRP A 160 -5.72 1.07 -16.48
CA TRP A 160 -6.07 0.52 -17.78
C TRP A 160 -7.12 1.40 -18.45
N GLN A 161 -6.83 1.92 -19.63
CA GLN A 161 -7.76 2.71 -20.43
C GLN A 161 -8.39 1.81 -21.49
N GLN A 162 -9.68 1.49 -21.33
CA GLN A 162 -10.36 0.54 -22.23
C GLN A 162 -10.43 1.05 -23.66
N GLY A 163 -10.59 2.36 -23.85
CA GLY A 163 -10.69 2.97 -25.18
C GLY A 163 -9.42 2.83 -26.01
N SER A 164 -8.23 2.89 -25.38
CA SER A 164 -6.95 2.71 -26.07
C SER A 164 -6.40 1.29 -25.98
N GLY A 165 -6.84 0.49 -25.00
CA GLY A 165 -6.23 -0.80 -24.71
C GLY A 165 -4.81 -0.67 -24.13
N GLU A 166 -4.53 0.45 -23.45
CA GLU A 166 -3.21 0.75 -22.89
C GLU A 166 -3.29 1.19 -21.44
N TYR A 167 -2.17 1.13 -20.73
CA TYR A 167 -2.06 1.65 -19.38
C TYR A 167 -1.60 3.12 -19.39
N PHE A 168 -2.37 3.97 -18.72
CA PHE A 168 -1.88 5.26 -18.26
C PHE A 168 -1.05 5.05 -16.98
N PHE A 169 0.17 5.60 -16.95
CA PHE A 169 1.08 5.52 -15.81
C PHE A 169 1.41 6.92 -15.28
N ALA A 170 1.08 7.15 -14.03
CA ALA A 170 1.51 8.31 -13.25
C ALA A 170 2.63 7.87 -12.32
N ASP A 171 3.87 8.27 -12.65
CA ASP A 171 5.04 7.91 -11.87
C ASP A 171 5.20 8.79 -10.60
N ARG A 172 6.28 8.56 -9.87
CA ARG A 172 6.60 9.38 -8.69
C ARG A 172 6.82 10.86 -9.01
N HIS A 173 7.23 11.22 -10.22
CA HIS A 173 7.46 12.61 -10.61
C HIS A 173 6.12 13.30 -10.87
N TYR A 174 5.14 12.58 -11.42
CA TYR A 174 3.75 13.01 -11.44
C TYR A 174 3.25 13.27 -10.01
N GLY A 175 3.38 12.29 -9.11
CA GLY A 175 2.91 12.41 -7.72
C GLY A 175 3.53 13.58 -6.96
N LYS A 176 4.83 13.86 -7.17
CA LYS A 176 5.54 15.01 -6.57
C LYS A 176 5.05 16.38 -7.04
N LYS A 177 4.39 16.46 -8.20
CA LYS A 177 3.85 17.72 -8.74
C LYS A 177 2.42 17.99 -8.28
N LEU A 178 1.78 17.00 -7.64
CA LEU A 178 0.43 17.19 -7.12
C LEU A 178 0.45 18.14 -5.93
N THR A 179 -0.57 18.99 -5.92
CA THR A 179 -0.93 19.93 -4.87
C THR A 179 -2.30 19.56 -4.32
N ASP A 180 -2.71 20.18 -3.21
CA ASP A 180 -4.04 19.99 -2.62
C ASP A 180 -5.16 20.22 -3.66
N ASP A 181 -5.04 21.24 -4.49
CA ASP A 181 -6.03 21.60 -5.52
C ASP A 181 -6.09 20.58 -6.68
N THR A 182 -4.96 19.98 -7.04
CA THR A 182 -4.88 19.06 -8.18
C THR A 182 -5.11 17.60 -7.78
N MET A 183 -5.06 17.29 -6.48
CA MET A 183 -5.19 15.94 -5.95
C MET A 183 -6.54 15.29 -6.30
N ALA A 184 -7.63 16.06 -6.25
CA ALA A 184 -8.96 15.53 -6.55
C ALA A 184 -9.07 15.10 -8.03
N ALA A 185 -8.47 15.85 -8.95
CA ALA A 185 -8.41 15.50 -10.37
C ALA A 185 -7.53 14.27 -10.62
N ALA A 186 -6.42 14.12 -9.89
CA ALA A 186 -5.58 12.93 -9.97
C ALA A 186 -6.33 11.66 -9.50
N LEU A 187 -7.08 11.75 -8.39
CA LEU A 187 -7.94 10.66 -7.94
C LEU A 187 -9.05 10.34 -8.94
N ALA A 188 -9.70 11.36 -9.53
CA ALA A 188 -10.69 11.16 -10.58
C ALA A 188 -10.10 10.45 -11.81
N THR A 189 -8.85 10.79 -12.17
CA THR A 189 -8.11 10.14 -13.25
C THR A 189 -7.80 8.68 -12.92
N PHE A 190 -7.37 8.38 -11.69
CA PHE A 190 -7.11 7.01 -11.25
C PHE A 190 -8.36 6.13 -11.37
N ALA A 191 -9.49 6.62 -10.90
CA ALA A 191 -10.74 5.86 -10.81
C ALA A 191 -11.59 5.91 -12.09
N ASN A 192 -10.97 6.12 -13.25
CA ASN A 192 -11.65 6.16 -14.53
C ASN A 192 -10.89 5.34 -15.59
N ASN A 193 -11.49 4.21 -15.99
CA ASN A 193 -10.96 3.32 -17.03
C ASN A 193 -11.60 3.55 -18.42
N GLY A 194 -12.44 4.58 -18.55
CA GLY A 194 -13.22 4.90 -19.74
C GLY A 194 -14.62 4.29 -19.80
N ALA A 195 -14.92 3.26 -19.00
CA ALA A 195 -16.24 2.60 -18.95
C ALA A 195 -16.95 2.82 -17.60
N ILE A 196 -16.20 2.73 -16.50
CA ILE A 196 -16.65 3.09 -15.15
C ILE A 196 -15.88 4.32 -14.65
N GLY A 197 -16.48 5.04 -13.71
CA GLY A 197 -15.90 6.25 -13.12
C GLY A 197 -15.80 6.21 -11.60
N PRO A 198 -15.43 7.33 -10.97
CA PRO A 198 -15.11 7.38 -9.54
C PRO A 198 -16.20 6.86 -8.60
N ALA A 199 -17.48 7.07 -8.92
CA ALA A 199 -18.58 6.55 -8.11
C ALA A 199 -18.57 5.01 -7.99
N ALA A 200 -18.14 4.31 -9.04
CA ALA A 200 -18.05 2.85 -9.06
C ALA A 200 -16.84 2.31 -8.27
N VAL A 201 -15.71 3.03 -8.31
CA VAL A 201 -14.47 2.61 -7.63
C VAL A 201 -14.48 3.01 -6.15
N TYR A 202 -14.99 4.19 -5.83
CA TYR A 202 -14.91 4.75 -4.48
C TYR A 202 -16.19 4.55 -3.68
N GLY A 203 -17.35 4.60 -4.32
CA GLY A 203 -18.65 4.60 -3.67
C GLY A 203 -19.19 3.20 -3.32
N GLY A 204 -20.26 3.18 -2.53
CA GLY A 204 -20.95 1.95 -2.13
C GLY A 204 -20.24 1.17 -1.01
N PRO A 205 -20.88 0.10 -0.51
CA PRO A 205 -20.40 -0.67 0.65
C PRO A 205 -19.09 -1.44 0.38
N ASN A 206 -18.81 -1.73 -0.89
CA ASN A 206 -17.59 -2.43 -1.32
C ASN A 206 -16.55 -1.51 -1.97
N GLY A 207 -16.84 -0.21 -2.11
CA GLY A 207 -15.92 0.75 -2.71
C GLY A 207 -14.75 1.10 -1.79
N ALA A 208 -13.75 1.79 -2.34
CA ALA A 208 -12.54 2.14 -1.61
C ALA A 208 -12.84 2.97 -0.35
N VAL A 209 -13.81 3.89 -0.38
CA VAL A 209 -14.14 4.73 0.78
C VAL A 209 -14.59 3.87 1.96
N ALA A 210 -15.52 2.93 1.76
CA ALA A 210 -16.01 2.08 2.84
C ALA A 210 -14.87 1.24 3.48
N GLN A 211 -13.98 0.70 2.65
CA GLN A 211 -12.84 -0.10 3.12
C GLN A 211 -11.80 0.76 3.87
N ILE A 212 -11.49 1.96 3.37
CA ILE A 212 -10.56 2.90 4.02
C ILE A 212 -11.15 3.43 5.34
N ARG A 213 -12.47 3.63 5.43
CA ARG A 213 -13.13 3.97 6.70
C ARG A 213 -13.05 2.83 7.71
N ALA A 214 -13.15 1.58 7.28
CA ALA A 214 -12.93 0.44 8.18
C ALA A 214 -11.47 0.40 8.69
N LEU A 215 -10.50 0.71 7.83
CA LEU A 215 -9.10 0.87 8.24
C LEU A 215 -8.92 2.06 9.19
N GLN A 216 -9.59 3.18 8.94
CA GLN A 216 -9.62 4.35 9.84
C GLN A 216 -10.09 3.97 11.24
N SER A 217 -11.19 3.21 11.36
CA SER A 217 -11.71 2.74 12.65
C SER A 217 -10.71 1.85 13.40
N TRP A 218 -9.92 1.05 12.68
CA TRP A 218 -8.83 0.29 13.29
C TRP A 218 -7.72 1.20 13.82
N PHE A 219 -7.31 2.21 13.05
CA PHE A 219 -6.32 3.20 13.50
C PHE A 219 -6.77 3.98 14.74
N GLU A 220 -8.06 4.32 14.83
CA GLU A 220 -8.64 5.03 15.97
C GLU A 220 -8.64 4.19 17.26
N SER A 221 -8.77 2.87 17.16
CA SER A 221 -8.89 1.96 18.31
C SER A 221 -7.54 1.36 18.75
N GLN A 222 -6.70 0.97 17.82
CA GLN A 222 -5.45 0.24 18.10
C GLN A 222 -4.46 1.09 18.89
N ARG A 223 -3.66 0.45 19.74
CA ARG A 223 -2.60 1.10 20.54
C ARG A 223 -1.31 0.28 20.55
N SER A 224 -1.12 -0.51 19.49
CA SER A 224 -0.02 -1.46 19.36
C SER A 224 1.09 -0.92 18.48
N LEU A 225 0.77 -0.25 17.37
CA LEU A 225 1.73 0.13 16.34
C LEU A 225 1.61 1.61 15.96
N VAL A 226 2.74 2.19 15.56
CA VAL A 226 2.82 3.50 14.91
C VAL A 226 3.57 3.35 13.58
N PHE A 227 3.02 3.97 12.53
CA PHE A 227 3.47 3.78 11.16
C PHE A 227 4.05 5.08 10.59
N PHE A 228 5.15 4.95 9.86
CA PHE A 228 5.74 6.03 9.07
C PHE A 228 5.99 5.52 7.66
N ALA A 229 5.70 6.32 6.64
CA ALA A 229 6.01 6.00 5.25
C ALA A 229 5.43 4.68 4.68
N ALA A 230 4.47 4.06 5.39
CA ALA A 230 3.62 2.99 4.89
C ALA A 230 2.69 3.50 3.79
N SER A 231 2.05 2.60 3.04
CA SER A 231 1.15 2.97 1.95
C SER A 231 -0.19 2.27 2.04
N VAL A 232 -1.26 2.97 1.65
CA VAL A 232 -2.52 2.35 1.25
C VAL A 232 -2.50 2.20 -0.26
N LEU A 233 -2.61 0.95 -0.72
CA LEU A 233 -2.93 0.62 -2.10
C LEU A 233 -4.43 0.60 -2.29
N VAL A 234 -4.90 1.13 -3.42
CA VAL A 234 -6.26 0.94 -3.92
C VAL A 234 -6.18 0.24 -5.27
N ILE A 235 -6.93 -0.84 -5.43
CA ILE A 235 -6.89 -1.72 -6.61
C ILE A 235 -8.32 -1.90 -7.13
N TYR A 236 -8.50 -1.90 -8.46
CA TYR A 236 -9.75 -2.27 -9.10
C TYR A 236 -9.52 -2.94 -10.47
N GLU A 237 -10.54 -3.62 -10.99
CA GLU A 237 -10.51 -4.28 -12.30
C GLU A 237 -10.66 -3.25 -13.43
N GLY A 238 -9.58 -3.02 -14.16
CA GLY A 238 -9.54 -2.12 -15.29
C GLY A 238 -10.41 -2.55 -16.48
N ALA A 239 -10.68 -3.85 -16.63
CA ALA A 239 -11.60 -4.36 -17.65
C ALA A 239 -13.09 -4.22 -17.27
N ALA A 240 -13.41 -3.73 -16.07
CA ALA A 240 -14.79 -3.61 -15.60
C ALA A 240 -15.59 -2.62 -16.46
N THR A 241 -16.72 -3.07 -17.00
CA THR A 241 -17.65 -2.22 -17.78
C THR A 241 -18.87 -1.80 -16.97
N ARG A 242 -19.06 -2.36 -15.77
CA ARG A 242 -20.17 -2.04 -14.86
C ARG A 242 -19.65 -1.89 -13.42
N PRO A 243 -20.32 -1.10 -12.57
CA PRO A 243 -19.87 -0.87 -11.20
C PRO A 243 -19.67 -2.13 -10.35
N GLU A 244 -20.55 -3.12 -10.50
CA GLU A 244 -20.47 -4.39 -9.76
C GLU A 244 -19.24 -5.23 -10.14
N ASP A 245 -18.66 -5.01 -11.33
CA ASP A 245 -17.51 -5.73 -11.83
C ASP A 245 -16.17 -5.08 -11.41
N ALA A 246 -16.21 -3.92 -10.73
CA ALA A 246 -15.02 -3.16 -10.38
C ALA A 246 -14.06 -3.90 -9.42
N ASN A 247 -14.58 -4.87 -8.65
CA ASN A 247 -13.80 -5.71 -7.73
C ASN A 247 -12.80 -4.91 -6.87
N VAL A 248 -13.27 -3.85 -6.22
CA VAL A 248 -12.38 -2.91 -5.52
C VAL A 248 -11.81 -3.55 -4.27
N ALA A 249 -10.50 -3.37 -4.05
CA ALA A 249 -9.82 -3.78 -2.82
C ALA A 249 -8.85 -2.69 -2.36
N ILE A 250 -8.58 -2.64 -1.05
CA ILE A 250 -7.44 -1.91 -0.50
C ILE A 250 -6.44 -2.85 0.12
N SER A 251 -5.17 -2.40 0.18
CA SER A 251 -4.13 -3.10 0.93
C SER A 251 -3.19 -2.11 1.61
N PHE A 252 -2.96 -2.28 2.90
CA PHE A 252 -2.00 -1.51 3.67
C PHE A 252 -0.65 -2.23 3.69
N ILE A 253 0.41 -1.54 3.27
CA ILE A 253 1.71 -2.14 2.95
C ILE A 253 2.89 -1.24 3.40
N ASP A 254 4.12 -1.69 3.13
CA ASP A 254 5.38 -0.95 3.36
C ASP A 254 5.69 -0.70 4.86
N PHE A 255 5.84 -1.78 5.64
CA PHE A 255 6.05 -1.69 7.10
C PHE A 255 7.50 -1.51 7.56
N ALA A 256 8.40 -1.15 6.64
CA ALA A 256 9.82 -0.97 6.94
C ALA A 256 10.12 0.17 7.95
N HIS A 257 9.15 1.03 8.25
CA HIS A 257 9.25 2.11 9.24
C HIS A 257 8.05 2.09 10.21
N THR A 258 7.68 0.89 10.67
CA THR A 258 6.65 0.66 11.70
C THR A 258 7.29 0.25 13.01
N PHE A 259 6.75 0.71 14.14
CA PHE A 259 7.29 0.48 15.47
C PHE A 259 6.18 0.25 16.50
N PRO A 260 6.46 -0.42 17.63
CA PRO A 260 5.51 -0.48 18.75
C PRO A 260 5.17 0.92 19.26
N SER A 261 3.88 1.23 19.41
CA SER A 261 3.44 2.56 19.88
C SER A 261 3.47 2.72 21.40
N LYS A 262 3.75 1.64 22.14
CA LYS A 262 3.80 1.63 23.62
C LYS A 262 2.50 2.16 24.25
N GLY A 263 1.36 1.75 23.70
CA GLY A 263 0.04 2.13 24.21
C GLY A 263 -0.46 3.50 23.71
N GLN A 264 0.29 4.21 22.86
CA GLN A 264 -0.13 5.49 22.29
C GLN A 264 -0.93 5.31 20.99
N PRO A 265 -1.87 6.22 20.69
CA PRO A 265 -2.53 6.24 19.38
C PRO A 265 -1.53 6.62 18.28
N ASP A 266 -1.75 6.11 17.07
CA ASP A 266 -1.04 6.58 15.88
C ASP A 266 -1.64 7.93 15.43
N ALA A 267 -1.15 9.02 16.02
CA ALA A 267 -1.54 10.38 15.64
C ALA A 267 -1.00 10.80 14.26
N ASN A 268 -0.16 9.97 13.62
CA ASN A 268 0.45 10.27 12.33
C ASN A 268 -0.44 9.81 11.17
N VAL A 269 -0.83 8.53 11.14
CA VAL A 269 -1.57 7.94 10.01
C VAL A 269 -3.09 8.07 10.17
N THR A 270 -3.62 8.12 11.38
CA THR A 270 -5.07 8.29 11.62
C THR A 270 -5.68 9.48 10.86
N PRO A 271 -5.17 10.73 10.98
CA PRO A 271 -5.71 11.85 10.21
C PRO A 271 -5.48 11.71 8.70
N ALA A 272 -4.37 11.08 8.27
CA ALA A 272 -4.06 10.87 6.86
C ALA A 272 -5.09 9.95 6.16
N VAL A 273 -5.43 8.82 6.80
CA VAL A 273 -6.44 7.88 6.29
C VAL A 273 -7.80 8.55 6.18
N LYS A 274 -8.17 9.34 7.19
CA LYS A 274 -9.41 10.13 7.17
C LYS A 274 -9.43 11.11 5.98
N ASN A 275 -8.35 11.87 5.79
CA ASN A 275 -8.25 12.86 4.71
C ASN A 275 -8.33 12.21 3.31
N LEU A 276 -7.72 11.04 3.13
CA LEU A 276 -7.81 10.26 1.89
C LEU A 276 -9.26 9.83 1.61
N ALA A 277 -9.94 9.26 2.61
CA ALA A 277 -11.33 8.84 2.49
C ALA A 277 -12.27 10.02 2.21
N ASP A 278 -12.11 11.13 2.92
CA ASP A 278 -12.90 12.36 2.73
C ASP A 278 -12.76 12.89 1.30
N LEU A 279 -11.54 12.89 0.73
CA LEU A 279 -11.32 13.36 -0.63
C LEU A 279 -11.88 12.40 -1.69
N MET A 280 -11.69 11.09 -1.52
CA MET A 280 -12.27 10.08 -2.41
C MET A 280 -13.80 10.15 -2.41
N GLU A 281 -14.42 10.38 -1.26
CA GLU A 281 -15.87 10.55 -1.12
C GLU A 281 -16.37 11.79 -1.88
N LYS A 282 -15.67 12.93 -1.77
CA LYS A 282 -15.98 14.14 -2.57
C LYS A 282 -15.86 13.89 -4.07
N VAL A 283 -14.82 13.16 -4.50
CA VAL A 283 -14.59 12.80 -5.91
C VAL A 283 -15.68 11.85 -6.41
N ALA A 284 -16.07 10.85 -5.61
CA ALA A 284 -17.16 9.92 -5.93
C ALA A 284 -18.50 10.65 -6.12
N ALA A 285 -18.76 11.68 -5.30
CA ALA A 285 -19.96 12.49 -5.37
C ALA A 285 -19.94 13.54 -6.50
N GLY A 286 -18.86 13.65 -7.29
CA GLY A 286 -18.70 14.67 -8.33
C GLY A 286 -18.53 16.10 -7.78
N LYS A 287 -18.20 16.26 -6.49
CA LYS A 287 -18.13 17.56 -5.80
C LYS A 287 -16.74 18.19 -5.79
N ALA A 288 -15.75 17.56 -6.43
CA ALA A 288 -14.36 18.02 -6.45
C ALA A 288 -14.12 19.35 -7.20
N GLY A 289 -15.11 19.87 -7.93
CA GLY A 289 -15.03 21.14 -8.68
C GLY A 289 -15.87 22.29 -8.12
N GLN A 290 -16.46 22.15 -6.93
CA GLN A 290 -17.25 23.20 -6.28
C GLN A 290 -16.56 23.65 -4.99
N ALA A 291 -15.43 24.32 -5.13
CA ALA A 291 -14.89 25.18 -4.08
C ALA A 291 -15.29 26.62 -4.45
N SER A 292 -16.24 27.16 -3.70
CA SER A 292 -16.56 28.60 -3.62
C SER A 292 -15.53 29.33 -2.80
#